data_AF-A0A6V8IBA8-F1
#
_entry.id   AF-A0A6V8IBA8-F1
#
_cell.length_a   1.000
_cell.length_b   1.000
_cell.length_c   1.000
_cell.angle_alpha   90.00
_cell.angle_beta   90.00
_cell.angle_gamma   90.00
#
_symmetry.space_group_name_H-M   'P 1'
#
loop_
_entity.id
_entity.type
_entity.pdbx_description
1 polymer ?
#
loop_
_entity_poly.entity_id
_entity_poly.type
_entity_poly.pdbx_seq_one_letter_code
_entity_poly.pdbx_strand_id
1 'polypeptide(L)'
;MKKENITEEQRKILIHTLTGSYGKRVTRNWYATNTDNADLIELCELGFMRRSDHSPWDLYGVKACYFHVTSKGADAVGLKIPNTLEGGRK
;
A
#
# COMPACT_ATOMS: atom_id res chain seq x y z
N MET A 1 8.04 2.47 21.72
CA MET A 1 7.18 1.82 20.71
C MET A 1 7.62 0.38 20.56
N LYS A 2 6.75 -0.60 20.83
CA LYS A 2 7.01 -2.00 20.43
C LYS A 2 7.03 -2.02 18.90
N LYS A 3 8.11 -2.53 18.30
CA LYS A 3 8.16 -2.82 16.86
C LYS A 3 7.07 -3.88 16.62
N GLU A 4 5.93 -3.48 16.06
CA GLU A 4 4.96 -4.45 15.55
C GLU A 4 5.69 -5.31 14.52
N ASN A 5 5.66 -6.63 14.74
CA ASN A 5 6.52 -7.57 14.04
C ASN A 5 5.88 -7.91 12.68
N ILE A 6 6.11 -7.08 11.67
CA ILE A 6 5.75 -7.39 10.28
C ILE A 6 6.75 -8.38 9.68
N THR A 7 6.28 -9.29 8.83
CA THR A 7 7.14 -10.23 8.11
C THR A 7 7.99 -9.51 7.05
N GLU A 8 9.03 -10.17 6.54
CA GLU A 8 9.82 -9.61 5.43
C GLU A 8 8.98 -9.44 4.15
N GLU A 9 8.01 -10.32 3.91
CA GLU A 9 7.15 -10.20 2.73
C GLU A 9 6.17 -9.03 2.86
N GLN A 10 5.56 -8.87 4.03
CA GLN A 10 4.74 -7.70 4.36
C GLN A 10 5.54 -6.40 4.26
N ARG A 11 6.80 -6.39 4.74
CA ARG A 11 7.71 -5.25 4.58
C ARG A 11 7.92 -4.92 3.10
N LYS A 12 8.16 -5.90 2.23
CA LYS A 12 8.30 -5.68 0.78
C LYS A 12 7.02 -5.13 0.17
N ILE A 13 5.84 -5.65 0.54
CA ILE A 13 4.55 -5.15 0.08
C ILE A 13 4.39 -3.66 0.43
N LEU A 14 4.66 -3.28 1.68
CA LEU A 14 4.57 -1.88 2.12
C LEU A 14 5.54 -0.98 1.35
N ILE A 15 6.81 -1.38 1.20
CA ILE A 15 7.82 -0.61 0.46
C ILE A 15 7.43 -0.50 -1.02
N HIS A 16 7.08 -1.62 -1.67
CA HIS A 16 6.67 -1.65 -3.07
C HIS A 16 5.46 -0.73 -3.33
N THR A 17 4.47 -0.79 -2.44
CA THR A 17 3.28 0.07 -2.53
C THR A 17 3.64 1.55 -2.39
N LEU A 18 4.65 1.89 -1.59
CA LEU A 18 5.09 3.27 -1.37
C LEU A 18 5.98 3.81 -2.49
N THR A 19 6.79 2.98 -3.16
CA THR A 19 7.74 3.44 -4.18
C THR A 19 7.24 3.24 -5.62
N GLY A 20 6.26 2.37 -5.81
CA GLY A 20 5.78 1.95 -7.13
C GLY A 20 6.85 1.28 -7.98
N SER A 21 6.53 1.06 -9.25
CA SER A 21 7.40 0.33 -10.20
C SER A 21 8.56 1.16 -10.77
N TYR A 22 8.58 2.48 -10.54
CA TYR A 22 9.44 3.42 -11.29
C TYR A 22 10.49 4.18 -10.48
N GLY A 23 10.72 3.93 -9.19
CA GLY A 23 11.80 4.68 -8.55
C GLY A 23 12.10 4.46 -7.08
N LYS A 24 13.11 5.20 -6.63
CA LYS A 24 13.62 5.31 -5.25
C LYS A 24 12.83 6.33 -4.40
N ARG A 25 11.78 6.95 -4.95
CA ARG A 25 11.03 8.04 -4.32
C ARG A 25 9.76 7.48 -3.68
N VAL A 26 9.50 7.86 -2.43
CA VAL A 26 8.25 7.54 -1.74
C VAL A 26 7.13 8.41 -2.31
N THR A 27 6.03 7.79 -2.71
CA THR A 27 4.85 8.42 -3.32
C THR A 27 3.57 7.86 -2.70
N ARG A 28 2.44 8.55 -2.90
CA ARG A 28 1.12 7.98 -2.58
C ARG A 28 0.66 7.08 -3.73
N ASN A 29 1.14 5.85 -3.72
CA ASN A 29 0.79 4.86 -4.73
C ASN A 29 -0.15 3.76 -4.14
N TRP A 30 -0.52 2.78 -4.95
CA TRP A 30 -1.42 1.70 -4.60
C TRP A 30 -0.85 0.34 -5.00
N TYR A 31 -1.24 -0.69 -4.25
CA TYR A 31 -1.04 -2.08 -4.61
C TYR A 31 -2.32 -2.59 -5.27
N ALA A 32 -2.22 -3.11 -6.49
CA ALA A 32 -3.34 -3.66 -7.23
C ALA A 32 -3.23 -5.18 -7.30
N THR A 33 -4.29 -5.90 -6.93
CA THR A 33 -4.36 -7.36 -7.12
C THR A 33 -5.78 -7.80 -7.41
N ASN A 34 -5.93 -8.83 -8.23
CA ASN A 34 -7.19 -9.53 -8.49
C ASN A 34 -7.30 -10.86 -7.73
N THR A 35 -6.30 -11.18 -6.90
CA THR A 35 -6.27 -12.37 -6.06
C THR A 35 -6.36 -12.00 -4.59
N ASP A 36 -6.99 -12.89 -3.81
CA ASP A 36 -6.94 -12.80 -2.36
C ASP A 36 -5.51 -13.08 -1.90
N ASN A 37 -4.93 -12.11 -1.19
CA ASN A 37 -3.58 -12.19 -0.65
C ASN A 37 -3.67 -12.02 0.88
N ALA A 38 -3.30 -13.06 1.61
CA ALA A 38 -3.39 -13.10 3.07
C ALA A 38 -2.57 -11.98 3.73
N ASP A 39 -1.38 -11.67 3.23
CA ASP A 39 -0.54 -10.60 3.76
C ASP A 39 -1.21 -9.22 3.61
N LEU A 40 -1.91 -8.96 2.50
CA LEU A 40 -2.64 -7.71 2.31
C LEU A 40 -3.82 -7.58 3.28
N ILE A 41 -4.52 -8.68 3.54
CA ILE A 41 -5.64 -8.73 4.48
C ILE A 41 -5.13 -8.46 5.90
N GLU A 42 -4.08 -9.18 6.33
CA GLU A 42 -3.48 -9.01 7.65
C GLU A 42 -2.93 -7.59 7.84
N LEU A 43 -2.24 -7.03 6.82
CA LEU A 43 -1.77 -5.64 6.86
C LEU A 43 -2.91 -4.63 6.99
N CYS A 44 -4.10 -4.92 6.45
CA CYS A 44 -5.28 -4.09 6.66
C CYS A 44 -5.83 -4.22 8.08
N GLU A 45 -5.93 -5.44 8.62
CA GLU A 45 -6.39 -5.69 9.99
C GLU A 45 -5.47 -5.04 11.03
N LEU A 46 -4.15 -5.05 10.79
CA LEU A 46 -3.15 -4.37 11.60
C LEU A 46 -3.13 -2.84 11.42
N GLY A 47 -3.89 -2.31 10.45
CA GLY A 47 -4.01 -0.89 10.15
C GLY A 47 -2.83 -0.28 9.41
N PHE A 48 -1.94 -1.10 8.83
CA PHE A 48 -0.82 -0.65 8.01
C PHE A 48 -1.22 -0.34 6.57
N MET A 49 -2.28 -0.97 6.09
CA MET A 49 -2.88 -0.71 4.79
C MET A 49 -4.37 -0.46 4.92
N ARG A 50 -4.96 0.10 3.86
CA ARG A 50 -6.41 0.22 3.70
C ARG A 50 -6.78 -0.15 2.27
N ARG A 51 -7.80 -0.98 2.11
CA ARG A 51 -8.44 -1.24 0.82
C ARG A 51 -9.23 -0.01 0.37
N SER A 52 -9.10 0.37 -0.90
CA SER A 52 -9.83 1.50 -1.48
C SER A 52 -11.33 1.19 -1.54
N ASP A 53 -12.15 2.17 -1.13
CA ASP A 53 -13.61 2.07 -1.13
C ASP A 53 -14.19 1.89 -2.56
N HIS A 54 -13.41 2.21 -3.59
CA HIS A 54 -13.79 2.04 -5.00
C HIS A 54 -13.41 0.66 -5.58
N SER A 55 -13.02 -0.30 -4.73
CA SER A 55 -12.69 -1.67 -5.12
C SER A 55 -13.89 -2.63 -4.95
N PRO A 56 -14.06 -3.66 -5.81
CA PRO A 56 -13.22 -3.95 -6.97
C PRO A 56 -13.53 -3.03 -8.15
N TRP A 57 -12.48 -2.62 -8.88
CA TRP A 57 -12.58 -1.88 -10.11
C TRP A 57 -12.29 -2.77 -11.32
N ASP A 58 -12.82 -2.42 -12.49
CA ASP A 58 -12.53 -3.13 -13.72
C ASP A 58 -11.22 -2.62 -14.34
N LEU A 59 -10.19 -3.45 -14.31
CA LEU A 59 -8.91 -3.17 -14.94
C LEU A 59 -8.77 -4.07 -16.16
N TYR A 60 -9.16 -3.57 -17.34
CA TYR A 60 -9.07 -4.29 -18.62
C TYR A 60 -9.79 -5.65 -18.62
N GLY A 61 -11.00 -5.73 -18.05
CA GLY A 61 -11.80 -6.95 -17.96
C GLY A 61 -11.49 -7.83 -16.75
N VAL A 62 -10.58 -7.39 -15.87
CA VAL A 62 -10.22 -8.10 -14.64
C VAL A 62 -10.65 -7.27 -13.43
N LYS A 63 -11.41 -7.88 -12.51
CA LYS A 63 -11.79 -7.24 -11.25
C LYS A 63 -10.57 -7.19 -10.32
N ALA A 64 -10.04 -5.99 -10.07
CA ALA A 64 -8.90 -5.77 -9.20
C ALA A 64 -9.28 -4.93 -7.98
N CYS A 65 -8.65 -5.21 -6.85
CA CYS A 65 -8.72 -4.45 -5.63
C CYS A 65 -7.46 -3.61 -5.47
N TYR A 66 -7.63 -2.38 -4.99
CA TYR A 66 -6.55 -1.46 -4.71
C TYR A 66 -6.37 -1.30 -3.20
N PHE A 67 -5.12 -1.27 -2.77
CA PHE A 67 -4.73 -1.07 -1.38
C PHE A 67 -3.74 0.08 -1.28
N HIS A 68 -3.88 0.90 -0.25
CA HIS A 68 -2.98 2.01 0.05
C HIS A 68 -2.30 1.78 1.39
N VAL A 69 -1.04 2.20 1.50
CA VAL A 69 -0.33 2.21 2.78
C VAL A 69 -0.83 3.39 3.62
N THR A 70 -1.10 3.16 4.90
CA THR A 70 -1.44 4.20 5.87
C THR A 70 -0.17 4.86 6.41
N SER A 71 -0.27 6.00 7.09
CA SER A 71 0.90 6.60 7.74
C SER A 71 1.56 5.63 8.74
N LYS A 72 0.75 4.84 9.46
CA LYS A 72 1.23 3.78 10.36
C LYS A 72 2.08 2.73 9.61
N GLY A 73 1.61 2.28 8.44
CA GLY A 73 2.33 1.31 7.63
C GLY A 73 3.64 1.86 7.07
N ALA A 74 3.68 3.14 6.68
CA ALA A 74 4.90 3.78 6.24
C ALA A 74 5.94 3.89 7.38
N ASP A 75 5.50 4.31 8.57
CA ASP A 75 6.35 4.39 9.75
C ASP A 75 6.94 3.01 10.13
N ALA A 76 6.17 1.93 9.96
CA ALA A 76 6.62 0.56 10.23
C ALA A 76 7.81 0.11 9.36
N VAL A 77 7.96 0.69 8.17
CA VAL A 77 9.10 0.46 7.27
C VAL A 77 10.11 1.61 7.25
N GLY A 78 9.98 2.57 8.17
CA GLY A 78 10.89 3.72 8.27
C GLY A 78 10.76 4.74 7.15
N LEU A 79 9.61 4.76 6.47
CA LEU A 79 9.29 5.70 5.40
C LEU A 79 8.21 6.69 5.85
N LYS A 80 8.05 7.80 5.13
CA LYS A 80 6.98 8.78 5.38
C LYS A 80 6.17 9.01 4.12
N ILE A 81 4.85 8.94 4.24
CA ILE A 81 3.94 9.30 3.14
C ILE A 81 4.04 10.81 2.91
N PRO A 82 4.28 11.28 1.67
CA PRO A 82 4.25 12.71 1.37
C PRO A 82 2.89 13.32 1.72
N ASN A 83 2.90 14.46 2.41
CA ASN A 83 1.69 15.23 2.72
C ASN A 83 1.11 15.92 1.49
N THR A 84 1.94 16.16 0.48
CA THR A 84 1.55 16.71 -0.81
C THR A 84 1.28 15.59 -1.81
N LEU A 85 0.17 15.70 -2.53
CA LEU A 85 -0.04 14.95 -3.77
C LEU A 85 0.94 15.49 -4.82
N GLU A 86 2.21 15.08 -4.77
CA GLU A 86 3.08 15.26 -5.94
C GLU A 86 2.61 14.29 -7.03
N GLY A 87 1.67 14.77 -7.84
CA GLY A 87 0.95 13.97 -8.83
C GLY A 87 -0.54 14.33 -8.95
N GLY A 88 -1.06 15.19 -8.08
CA GLY A 88 -2.38 15.78 -8.26
C GLY A 88 -2.37 16.63 -9.53
N ARG A 89 -3.05 16.16 -10.58
CA ARG A 89 -3.38 16.94 -11.77
C ARG A 89 -3.86 18.33 -11.34
N LYS A 90 -3.20 19.38 -11.83
CA LYS A 90 -3.81 20.71 -11.95
C LYS A 90 -4.92 20.66 -13.00
#